data_AF-A0A0J1BAX9-F1
#
_entry.id   AF-A0A0J1BAX9-F1
#
_cell.length_a   1.000
_cell.length_b   1.000
_cell.length_c   1.000
_cell.angle_alpha   90.00
_cell.angle_beta   90.00
_cell.angle_gamma   90.00
#
_symmetry.space_group_name_H-M   'P 1'
#
loop_
_entity.id
_entity.type
_entity.pdbx_description
1 polymer ?
#
loop_
_entity_poly.entity_id
_entity_poly.type
_entity_poly.pdbx_seq_one_letter_code
_entity_poly.pdbx_strand_id
1 'polypeptide(L)'
;MMGVFAALLLPSPFCTITMISSRKSSFLRFVSLCCLALASVAPVSADDEKTADSKDKPAATETAAEVKPPAKADKPAPKKVAETKEVTEKEVPQKADEKPVVQSIFPDKALETSVRAEVFAKRHNDEPITAEDVAKISRVVGSGKGIASLEGLQHCKSLMLIDLANNEIEDLTPISGLKRLQSVTLASNKISSLDPVAELTAMQLLDVSANQLTSLDPLTKMSNLRTLYLADNQLTSLDPLAGLTKIWSLDVAGNQLTSLNPISKLGWLTTLEISDNQITSLQPLTALHDLDMLIVPGNPIANLKPLVEMCRADLEGDRRFAPYLNVYFSPTQLNHADWSEDLAGLRSLGVRLHEYERKQPGAKSNP
;
A
#
# COMPACT_ATOMS: atom_id res chain seq x y z
N MET A 1 51.73 -72.72 3.56
CA MET A 1 50.86 -72.66 2.37
C MET A 1 50.84 -71.22 1.85
N MET A 2 50.37 -71.00 0.61
CA MET A 2 50.36 -69.67 -0.02
C MET A 2 49.33 -68.72 0.62
N GLY A 3 49.66 -67.43 0.62
CA GLY A 3 48.82 -66.31 1.04
C GLY A 3 49.62 -65.03 0.87
N VAL A 4 49.34 -64.24 -0.17
CA VAL A 4 50.26 -63.22 -0.70
C VAL A 4 49.87 -61.80 -0.27
N PHE A 5 50.89 -61.00 0.01
CA PHE A 5 50.94 -59.54 0.13
C PHE A 5 49.77 -58.73 -0.45
N ALA A 6 49.34 -57.71 0.31
CA ALA A 6 49.51 -56.32 -0.12
C ALA A 6 49.52 -55.37 1.10
N ALA A 7 50.39 -54.35 1.09
CA ALA A 7 50.36 -53.24 2.03
C ALA A 7 50.73 -51.94 1.31
N LEU A 8 49.80 -50.98 1.28
CA LEU A 8 50.03 -49.57 0.97
C LEU A 8 49.14 -48.76 1.92
N LEU A 9 49.67 -47.85 2.74
CA LEU A 9 50.21 -46.52 2.36
C LEU A 9 49.11 -45.60 1.80
N LEU A 10 48.63 -44.71 2.67
CA LEU A 10 47.77 -43.57 2.33
C LEU A 10 48.61 -42.42 1.75
N PRO A 11 48.13 -41.78 0.68
CA PRO A 11 48.43 -40.39 0.40
C PRO A 11 47.18 -39.54 0.18
N SER A 12 47.01 -38.51 1.00
CA SER A 12 46.40 -37.24 0.57
C SER A 12 47.48 -36.37 -0.11
N PRO A 13 47.16 -35.25 -0.82
CA PRO A 13 45.85 -34.64 -1.09
C PRO A 13 45.61 -34.27 -2.57
N PHE A 14 44.40 -33.79 -2.92
CA PHE A 14 44.09 -32.54 -3.68
C PHE A 14 42.71 -32.58 -4.36
N CYS A 15 42.02 -31.42 -4.41
CA CYS A 15 40.80 -31.09 -5.17
C CYS A 15 39.55 -31.98 -4.94
N THR A 16 38.35 -31.43 -4.78
CA THR A 16 37.78 -30.25 -5.47
C THR A 16 37.12 -29.23 -4.54
N ILE A 17 37.14 -27.95 -4.95
CA ILE A 17 36.32 -26.90 -4.35
C ILE A 17 34.98 -26.85 -5.09
N THR A 18 33.93 -27.42 -4.48
CA THR A 18 32.56 -27.21 -4.95
C THR A 18 32.07 -25.85 -4.44
N MET A 19 31.81 -24.90 -5.35
CA MET A 19 31.21 -23.61 -4.97
C MET A 19 29.76 -23.81 -4.50
N ILE A 20 29.54 -23.84 -3.19
CA ILE A 20 28.21 -23.61 -2.63
C ILE A 20 27.82 -22.17 -2.91
N SER A 21 26.76 -21.98 -3.72
CA SER A 21 26.30 -20.66 -4.13
C SER A 21 25.67 -19.92 -2.95
N SER A 22 26.48 -19.12 -2.25
CA SER A 22 26.01 -18.22 -1.19
C SER A 22 25.16 -17.09 -1.80
N ARG A 23 23.87 -17.35 -1.95
CA ARG A 23 22.89 -16.32 -2.30
C ARG A 23 22.68 -15.38 -1.12
N LYS A 24 23.45 -14.29 -1.13
CA LYS A 24 23.18 -13.09 -0.33
C LYS A 24 21.75 -12.60 -0.61
N SER A 25 20.82 -12.90 0.29
CA SER A 25 19.42 -12.42 0.19
C SER A 25 18.84 -11.98 1.56
N SER A 26 19.72 -11.64 2.51
CA SER A 26 19.36 -11.24 3.88
C SER A 26 19.50 -9.73 4.11
N PHE A 27 19.51 -8.93 3.03
CA PHE A 27 19.88 -7.50 3.10
C PHE A 27 19.03 -6.57 2.23
N LEU A 28 17.72 -6.84 2.13
CA LEU A 28 16.65 -5.82 1.99
C LEU A 28 15.24 -6.44 2.17
N ARG A 29 14.86 -6.79 3.40
CA ARG A 29 13.45 -6.93 3.80
C ARG A 29 13.15 -5.75 4.74
N PHE A 30 12.82 -4.59 4.17
CA PHE A 30 12.41 -3.44 4.97
C PHE A 30 11.03 -3.70 5.56
N VAL A 31 10.91 -3.52 6.87
CA VAL A 31 9.74 -3.86 7.67
C VAL A 31 8.51 -3.07 7.23
N SER A 32 7.43 -3.77 6.87
CA SER A 32 6.11 -3.18 6.60
C SER A 32 5.22 -3.14 7.85
N LEU A 33 5.77 -2.75 9.01
CA LEU A 33 4.94 -2.26 10.12
C LEU A 33 4.50 -0.84 9.77
N CYS A 34 3.30 -0.70 9.21
CA CYS A 34 2.64 0.61 9.11
C CYS A 34 1.12 0.47 8.90
N CYS A 35 0.40 -0.12 9.88
CA CYS A 35 -1.07 0.04 9.96
C CYS A 35 -1.65 -0.22 11.37
N LEU A 36 -0.97 0.23 12.44
CA LEU A 36 -1.58 0.32 13.77
C LEU A 36 -0.87 1.38 14.64
N ALA A 37 -1.67 2.29 15.19
CA ALA A 37 -1.31 3.34 16.17
C ALA A 37 -0.19 4.33 15.78
N LEU A 38 -0.58 5.49 15.24
CA LEU A 38 0.08 6.76 15.54
C LEU A 38 -0.98 7.77 16.01
N ALA A 39 -1.05 7.99 17.32
CA ALA A 39 -1.83 9.04 17.94
C ALA A 39 -0.93 9.87 18.87
N SER A 40 -0.99 11.20 18.71
CA SER A 40 -0.50 12.24 19.62
C SER A 40 0.86 12.02 20.33
N VAL A 41 1.92 12.59 19.77
CA VAL A 41 3.04 13.14 20.57
C VAL A 41 3.23 14.60 20.18
N ALA A 42 2.86 15.51 21.08
CA ALA A 42 3.10 16.94 20.89
C ALA A 42 4.53 17.32 21.32
N PRO A 43 5.26 18.13 20.54
CA PRO A 43 6.53 18.68 21.00
C PRO A 43 6.30 19.77 22.06
N VAL A 44 7.12 19.72 23.12
CA VAL A 44 7.08 20.63 24.27
C VAL A 44 7.47 22.06 23.86
N SER A 45 6.77 23.05 24.39
CA SER A 45 7.17 24.46 24.37
C SER A 45 8.30 24.72 25.37
N ALA A 46 9.40 25.33 24.92
CA ALA A 46 10.50 25.75 25.78
C ALA A 46 10.99 27.15 25.35
N ASP A 47 10.62 28.17 26.13
CA ASP A 47 11.10 29.53 26.02
C ASP A 47 11.92 29.92 27.27
N ASP A 48 12.87 30.84 27.07
CA ASP A 48 13.61 31.63 28.06
C ASP A 48 14.29 30.94 29.27
N GLU A 49 15.62 30.75 29.17
CA GLU A 49 16.51 31.33 30.19
C GLU A 49 17.84 31.87 29.60
N LYS A 50 18.45 32.85 30.29
CA LYS A 50 19.67 33.59 29.91
C LYS A 50 20.93 32.73 30.20
N THR A 51 22.16 32.99 29.75
CA THR A 51 22.89 34.28 29.55
C THR A 51 24.26 34.03 28.86
N ALA A 52 24.93 35.14 28.45
CA ALA A 52 26.39 35.36 28.47
C ALA A 52 27.33 34.77 27.36
N ASP A 53 27.75 35.68 26.48
CA ASP A 53 29.15 36.06 26.18
C ASP A 53 30.17 35.01 25.66
N SER A 54 30.58 35.11 24.39
CA SER A 54 31.92 35.66 24.06
C SER A 54 32.23 35.77 22.55
N LYS A 55 33.27 36.58 22.28
CA LYS A 55 33.95 36.96 21.01
C LYS A 55 34.24 35.73 20.10
N ASP A 56 34.35 35.85 18.78
CA ASP A 56 35.35 36.71 18.12
C ASP A 56 35.07 37.09 16.64
N LYS A 57 35.91 37.98 16.06
CA LYS A 57 35.81 38.48 14.67
C LYS A 57 37.18 38.83 14.07
N PRO A 58 37.50 38.40 12.83
CA PRO A 58 37.70 39.34 11.69
C PRO A 58 36.74 39.01 10.52
N ALA A 59 36.29 39.90 9.62
CA ALA A 59 36.98 40.93 8.79
C ALA A 59 37.90 40.30 7.72
N ALA A 60 38.03 40.76 6.46
CA ALA A 60 37.53 41.93 5.71
C ALA A 60 37.61 41.61 4.17
N THR A 61 37.26 42.42 3.14
CA THR A 61 36.71 43.79 2.97
C THR A 61 36.16 43.95 1.53
N GLU A 62 35.15 44.82 1.31
CA GLU A 62 34.92 45.61 0.06
C GLU A 62 34.61 44.85 -1.28
N THR A 63 34.08 45.48 -2.35
CA THR A 63 33.98 46.91 -2.74
C THR A 63 32.58 47.29 -3.29
N ALA A 64 32.31 48.60 -3.43
CA ALA A 64 31.07 49.14 -4.01
C ALA A 64 31.34 50.05 -5.23
N ALA A 65 30.30 50.35 -6.02
CA ALA A 65 30.29 51.43 -7.01
C ALA A 65 28.87 52.05 -7.13
N GLU A 66 28.80 53.38 -7.10
CA GLU A 66 27.58 54.20 -7.22
C GLU A 66 27.83 55.31 -8.27
N VAL A 67 26.79 55.86 -8.92
CA VAL A 67 26.61 57.30 -9.23
C VAL A 67 25.23 57.58 -9.92
N LYS A 68 24.79 58.84 -9.91
CA LYS A 68 23.39 59.33 -10.11
C LYS A 68 23.07 59.96 -11.50
N PRO A 69 21.77 60.20 -11.81
CA PRO A 69 21.26 60.96 -12.98
C PRO A 69 21.07 62.47 -12.68
N PRO A 70 20.64 63.33 -13.65
CA PRO A 70 19.21 63.65 -13.92
C PRO A 70 18.92 63.87 -15.45
N ALA A 71 17.90 64.56 -16.03
CA ALA A 71 16.81 65.45 -15.59
C ALA A 71 15.64 65.60 -16.61
N LYS A 72 14.53 66.26 -16.17
CA LYS A 72 13.60 67.28 -16.80
C LYS A 72 13.62 67.61 -18.31
N ALA A 73 12.59 68.23 -18.93
CA ALA A 73 11.12 68.42 -18.71
C ALA A 73 10.53 69.32 -19.85
N ASP A 74 9.20 69.33 -20.09
CA ASP A 74 8.30 70.52 -20.28
C ASP A 74 7.02 70.28 -21.11
N LYS A 75 6.06 71.24 -21.02
CA LYS A 75 4.79 71.35 -21.79
C LYS A 75 4.80 72.62 -22.65
N PRO A 76 3.90 72.74 -23.65
CA PRO A 76 2.79 73.70 -23.46
C PRO A 76 1.44 73.28 -24.08
N ALA A 77 0.41 74.10 -23.85
CA ALA A 77 -0.88 74.15 -24.56
C ALA A 77 -1.29 75.62 -24.76
N PRO A 78 -2.17 76.00 -25.70
CA PRO A 78 -3.58 76.20 -25.29
C PRO A 78 -4.71 76.12 -26.37
N LYS A 79 -5.92 75.76 -25.90
CA LYS A 79 -7.27 76.31 -26.23
C LYS A 79 -7.65 76.69 -27.69
N LYS A 80 -8.77 76.12 -28.18
CA LYS A 80 -10.06 76.87 -28.28
C LYS A 80 -11.29 75.94 -28.39
N VAL A 81 -12.49 76.53 -28.53
CA VAL A 81 -13.82 75.92 -28.29
C VAL A 81 -14.68 75.95 -29.55
N ALA A 82 -15.51 74.91 -29.75
CA ALA A 82 -16.76 74.98 -30.51
C ALA A 82 -17.78 74.00 -29.89
N GLU A 83 -19.05 74.37 -29.85
CA GLU A 83 -20.17 73.48 -29.49
C GLU A 83 -20.87 72.96 -30.74
N THR A 84 -21.27 71.69 -30.73
CA THR A 84 -22.44 71.20 -31.46
C THR A 84 -23.10 70.09 -30.66
N LYS A 85 -24.43 70.13 -30.55
CA LYS A 85 -25.24 69.00 -30.06
C LYS A 85 -25.82 68.29 -31.27
N GLU A 86 -25.75 66.97 -31.29
CA GLU A 86 -26.74 66.17 -32.00
C GLU A 86 -26.98 64.85 -31.27
N VAL A 87 -27.99 64.08 -31.71
CA VAL A 87 -28.71 63.10 -30.87
C VAL A 87 -28.72 61.73 -31.53
N THR A 88 -28.93 60.67 -30.73
CA THR A 88 -28.86 59.24 -31.10
C THR A 88 -27.43 58.76 -31.36
N GLU A 89 -27.07 57.50 -31.10
CA GLU A 89 -27.88 56.29 -30.90
C GLU A 89 -27.53 55.55 -29.60
N LYS A 90 -28.41 54.65 -29.12
CA LYS A 90 -28.08 53.80 -27.96
C LYS A 90 -27.30 52.58 -28.44
N GLU A 91 -25.98 52.63 -28.34
CA GLU A 91 -25.18 51.41 -28.42
C GLU A 91 -25.62 50.43 -27.32
N VAL A 92 -26.15 49.28 -27.73
CA VAL A 92 -26.30 48.13 -26.84
C VAL A 92 -24.89 47.66 -26.53
N PRO A 93 -24.48 47.52 -25.26
CA PRO A 93 -23.16 46.99 -24.94
C PRO A 93 -23.07 45.58 -25.52
N GLN A 94 -22.18 45.40 -26.50
CA GLN A 94 -21.84 44.08 -27.01
C GLN A 94 -21.44 43.22 -25.82
N LYS A 95 -22.00 41.99 -25.74
CA LYS A 95 -21.46 40.99 -24.82
C LYS A 95 -19.98 40.83 -25.17
N ALA A 96 -19.10 41.20 -24.24
CA ALA A 96 -17.72 40.79 -24.31
C ALA A 96 -17.70 39.25 -24.37
N ASP A 97 -16.86 38.68 -25.23
CA ASP A 97 -16.67 37.24 -25.29
C ASP A 97 -16.07 36.76 -23.96
N GLU A 98 -16.94 36.33 -23.05
CA GLU A 98 -16.55 35.65 -21.82
C GLU A 98 -15.78 34.40 -22.22
N LYS A 99 -14.45 34.46 -22.09
CA LYS A 99 -13.58 33.30 -22.29
C LYS A 99 -14.18 32.12 -21.52
N PRO A 100 -14.39 30.95 -22.15
CA PRO A 100 -15.12 29.86 -21.53
C PRO A 100 -14.48 29.52 -20.19
N VAL A 101 -15.26 29.63 -19.12
CA VAL A 101 -14.81 29.37 -17.75
C VAL A 101 -14.48 27.88 -17.68
N VAL A 102 -13.19 27.56 -17.79
CA VAL A 102 -12.69 26.19 -17.67
C VAL A 102 -13.11 25.68 -16.30
N GLN A 103 -13.88 24.59 -16.28
CA GLN A 103 -14.28 23.95 -15.03
C GLN A 103 -13.26 22.86 -14.68
N SER A 104 -13.15 22.54 -13.39
CA SER A 104 -12.31 21.42 -12.94
C SER A 104 -12.86 20.12 -13.50
N ILE A 105 -12.00 19.22 -13.97
CA ILE A 105 -12.40 17.88 -14.43
C ILE A 105 -12.85 16.95 -13.29
N PHE A 106 -12.70 17.38 -12.04
CA PHE A 106 -13.13 16.66 -10.83
C PHE A 106 -14.42 17.28 -10.28
N PRO A 107 -15.58 16.59 -10.39
CA PRO A 107 -16.82 17.06 -9.77
C PRO A 107 -16.82 16.89 -8.25
N ASP A 108 -16.19 15.82 -7.76
CA ASP A 108 -15.96 15.57 -6.33
C ASP A 108 -14.87 16.51 -5.80
N LYS A 109 -15.21 17.35 -4.81
CA LYS A 109 -14.30 18.35 -4.24
C LYS A 109 -13.29 17.78 -3.23
N ALA A 110 -13.60 16.66 -2.60
CA ALA A 110 -12.64 15.97 -1.74
C ALA A 110 -11.55 15.29 -2.59
N LEU A 111 -11.94 14.72 -3.75
CA LEU A 111 -11.01 14.20 -4.74
C LEU A 111 -10.23 15.32 -5.41
N GLU A 112 -10.88 16.41 -5.84
CA GLU A 112 -10.18 17.55 -6.43
C GLU A 112 -9.08 18.06 -5.49
N THR A 113 -9.39 18.24 -4.20
CA THR A 113 -8.42 18.69 -3.18
C THR A 113 -7.25 17.71 -3.05
N SER A 114 -7.53 16.40 -3.09
CA SER A 114 -6.52 15.34 -2.99
C SER A 114 -5.61 15.27 -4.23
N VAL A 115 -6.16 15.53 -5.42
CA VAL A 115 -5.40 15.63 -6.69
C VAL A 115 -4.62 16.95 -6.77
N ARG A 116 -5.21 18.06 -6.31
CA ARG A 116 -4.61 19.41 -6.29
C ARG A 116 -3.27 19.43 -5.56
N ALA A 117 -3.12 18.63 -4.50
CA ALA A 117 -1.87 18.49 -3.76
C ALA A 117 -0.68 17.95 -4.61
N GLU A 118 -0.96 17.07 -5.58
CA GLU A 118 0.03 16.46 -6.48
C GLU A 118 0.24 17.29 -7.77
N VAL A 119 -0.69 18.21 -8.09
CA VAL A 119 -0.53 19.20 -9.18
C VAL A 119 0.27 20.41 -8.69
N PHE A 120 1.59 20.28 -8.67
CA PHE A 120 2.53 21.29 -8.13
C PHE A 120 2.32 22.73 -8.62
N ALA A 121 1.83 22.93 -9.85
CA ALA A 121 1.55 24.26 -10.40
C ALA A 121 0.30 24.94 -9.81
N LYS A 122 -0.66 24.15 -9.30
CA LYS A 122 -1.99 24.62 -8.84
C LYS A 122 -2.32 24.27 -7.38
N ARG A 123 -1.37 23.65 -6.67
CA ARG A 123 -1.53 23.25 -5.25
C ARG A 123 -1.70 24.39 -4.23
N HIS A 124 -1.48 25.64 -4.65
CA HIS A 124 -1.55 26.85 -3.83
C HIS A 124 -2.41 27.96 -4.46
N ASN A 125 -3.30 27.60 -5.40
CA ASN A 125 -4.26 28.51 -6.01
C ASN A 125 -5.60 27.78 -6.25
N ASP A 126 -6.63 28.54 -6.61
CA ASP A 126 -7.96 28.03 -6.96
C ASP A 126 -8.14 27.81 -8.47
N GLU A 127 -7.04 27.72 -9.24
CA GLU A 127 -7.14 27.53 -10.69
C GLU A 127 -7.78 26.16 -11.02
N PRO A 128 -8.72 26.09 -11.98
CA PRO A 128 -9.33 24.83 -12.42
C PRO A 128 -8.29 23.79 -12.86
N ILE A 129 -8.45 22.54 -12.42
CA ILE A 129 -7.60 21.43 -12.82
C ILE A 129 -8.11 20.86 -14.14
N THR A 130 -7.23 20.77 -15.14
CA THR A 130 -7.53 20.23 -16.48
C THR A 130 -6.91 18.84 -16.67
N ALA A 131 -7.22 18.19 -17.80
CA ALA A 131 -6.65 16.88 -18.15
C ALA A 131 -5.12 16.94 -18.33
N GLU A 132 -4.61 18.08 -18.81
CA GLU A 132 -3.19 18.32 -19.09
C GLU A 132 -2.36 18.40 -17.80
N ASP A 133 -2.93 19.02 -16.74
CA ASP A 133 -2.31 19.11 -15.42
C ASP A 133 -2.05 17.71 -14.83
N VAL A 134 -3.03 16.82 -14.93
CA VAL A 134 -3.00 15.50 -14.29
C VAL A 134 -2.42 14.38 -15.15
N ALA A 135 -2.23 14.59 -16.45
CA ALA A 135 -1.71 13.57 -17.37
C ALA A 135 -0.36 12.94 -16.92
N LYS A 136 0.41 13.67 -16.09
CA LYS A 136 1.73 13.28 -15.59
C LYS A 136 1.79 12.91 -14.10
N ILE A 137 0.72 13.06 -13.31
CA ILE A 137 0.77 12.67 -11.89
C ILE A 137 0.86 11.14 -11.78
N SER A 138 1.72 10.66 -10.87
CA SER A 138 1.97 9.24 -10.64
C SER A 138 1.31 8.68 -9.38
N ARG A 139 0.77 9.57 -8.52
CA ARG A 139 0.11 9.24 -7.26
C ARG A 139 -1.10 10.14 -7.03
N VAL A 140 -2.10 9.64 -6.30
CA VAL A 140 -3.10 10.42 -5.55
C VAL A 140 -3.24 9.82 -4.15
N VAL A 141 -3.29 10.67 -3.12
CA VAL A 141 -3.52 10.27 -1.72
C VAL A 141 -4.63 11.15 -1.12
N GLY A 142 -5.65 10.49 -0.55
CA GLY A 142 -6.88 11.14 -0.09
C GLY A 142 -7.66 10.30 0.92
N SER A 143 -6.95 9.62 1.83
CA SER A 143 -7.57 8.81 2.87
C SER A 143 -8.37 9.66 3.88
N GLY A 144 -9.57 9.22 4.26
CA GLY A 144 -10.41 9.89 5.26
C GLY A 144 -10.97 11.25 4.83
N LYS A 145 -11.45 11.37 3.58
CA LYS A 145 -11.86 12.67 2.98
C LYS A 145 -13.33 12.79 2.60
N GLY A 146 -14.11 11.71 2.64
CA GLY A 146 -15.50 11.70 2.18
C GLY A 146 -15.62 11.72 0.66
N ILE A 147 -14.64 11.17 -0.05
CA ILE A 147 -14.67 11.03 -1.52
C ILE A 147 -15.72 9.99 -1.89
N ALA A 148 -16.65 10.34 -2.77
CA ALA A 148 -17.72 9.46 -3.24
C ALA A 148 -17.55 9.09 -4.72
N SER A 149 -16.89 9.94 -5.53
CA SER A 149 -16.68 9.68 -6.96
C SER A 149 -15.19 9.72 -7.34
N LEU A 150 -14.79 8.81 -8.23
CA LEU A 150 -13.47 8.78 -8.85
C LEU A 150 -13.40 9.56 -10.18
N GLU A 151 -14.49 10.22 -10.58
CA GLU A 151 -14.61 10.92 -11.86
C GLU A 151 -13.55 12.01 -12.01
N GLY A 152 -12.91 12.03 -13.19
CA GLY A 152 -11.72 12.83 -13.49
C GLY A 152 -10.42 12.01 -13.46
N LEU A 153 -10.33 10.93 -12.64
CA LEU A 153 -9.10 10.11 -12.58
C LEU A 153 -8.79 9.39 -13.89
N GLN A 154 -9.78 9.19 -14.78
CA GLN A 154 -9.54 8.64 -16.12
C GLN A 154 -8.54 9.48 -16.94
N HIS A 155 -8.32 10.76 -16.60
CA HIS A 155 -7.34 11.63 -17.26
C HIS A 155 -5.91 11.47 -16.71
N CYS A 156 -5.74 10.86 -15.54
CA CYS A 156 -4.44 10.65 -14.87
C CYS A 156 -3.63 9.51 -15.51
N LYS A 157 -3.31 9.60 -16.80
CA LYS A 157 -2.73 8.49 -17.60
C LYS A 157 -1.37 7.96 -17.10
N SER A 158 -0.69 8.68 -16.22
CA SER A 158 0.59 8.27 -15.60
C SER A 158 0.44 7.67 -14.20
N LEU A 159 -0.79 7.55 -13.67
CA LEU A 159 -1.06 7.14 -12.30
C LEU A 159 -0.61 5.70 -12.03
N MET A 160 0.15 5.52 -10.94
CA MET A 160 0.75 4.25 -10.50
C MET A 160 0.32 3.87 -9.08
N LEU A 161 0.04 4.85 -8.22
CA LEU A 161 -0.43 4.64 -6.85
C LEU A 161 -1.73 5.41 -6.56
N ILE A 162 -2.70 4.72 -5.96
CA ILE A 162 -3.92 5.31 -5.36
C ILE A 162 -3.96 4.90 -3.89
N ASP A 163 -4.11 5.86 -2.99
CA ASP A 163 -4.54 5.63 -1.60
C ASP A 163 -5.75 6.53 -1.30
N LEU A 164 -6.94 5.93 -1.29
CA LEU A 164 -8.22 6.57 -0.99
C LEU A 164 -9.00 5.75 0.04
N ALA A 165 -8.33 5.20 1.05
CA ALA A 165 -8.99 4.46 2.12
C ALA A 165 -9.95 5.34 2.96
N ASN A 166 -10.91 4.72 3.66
CA ASN A 166 -11.84 5.39 4.56
C ASN A 166 -12.63 6.53 3.86
N ASN A 167 -13.31 6.17 2.78
CA ASN A 167 -14.10 7.06 1.94
C ASN A 167 -15.46 6.42 1.60
N GLU A 168 -16.19 6.98 0.65
CA GLU A 168 -17.53 6.55 0.27
C GLU A 168 -17.61 6.05 -1.19
N ILE A 169 -16.49 5.56 -1.73
CA ILE A 169 -16.36 5.14 -3.14
C ILE A 169 -17.16 3.86 -3.40
N GLU A 170 -18.00 3.90 -4.42
CA GLU A 170 -18.78 2.75 -4.93
C GLU A 170 -18.31 2.33 -6.34
N ASP A 171 -18.08 3.29 -7.24
CA ASP A 171 -17.72 3.03 -8.65
C ASP A 171 -16.22 3.14 -8.94
N LEU A 172 -15.68 2.11 -9.60
CA LEU A 172 -14.29 2.02 -10.06
C LEU A 172 -14.12 2.25 -11.58
N THR A 173 -15.21 2.54 -12.31
CA THR A 173 -15.19 2.78 -13.77
C THR A 173 -14.18 3.84 -14.21
N PRO A 174 -14.00 4.99 -13.51
CA PRO A 174 -13.00 6.00 -13.88
C PRO A 174 -11.54 5.49 -13.87
N ILE A 175 -11.20 4.48 -13.08
CA ILE A 175 -9.82 3.93 -13.01
C ILE A 175 -9.58 2.73 -13.93
N SER A 176 -10.61 2.19 -14.58
CA SER A 176 -10.55 0.99 -15.44
C SER A 176 -9.52 1.08 -16.59
N GLY A 177 -9.32 2.28 -17.13
CA GLY A 177 -8.36 2.56 -18.21
C GLY A 177 -6.91 2.75 -17.75
N LEU A 178 -6.63 2.82 -16.45
CA LEU A 178 -5.33 3.26 -15.91
C LEU A 178 -4.34 2.09 -15.81
N LYS A 179 -3.93 1.55 -16.95
CA LYS A 179 -3.08 0.34 -17.08
C LYS A 179 -1.68 0.43 -16.47
N ARG A 180 -1.34 1.54 -15.82
CA ARG A 180 -0.08 1.77 -15.09
C ARG A 180 -0.22 1.65 -13.57
N LEU A 181 -1.43 1.46 -13.04
CA LEU A 181 -1.66 1.24 -11.62
C LEU A 181 -0.94 -0.03 -11.13
N GLN A 182 -0.16 0.14 -10.05
CA GLN A 182 0.66 -0.89 -9.41
C GLN A 182 0.28 -1.08 -7.94
N SER A 183 -0.18 -0.02 -7.26
CA SER A 183 -0.60 -0.04 -5.87
C SER A 183 -1.94 0.68 -5.74
N VAL A 184 -2.98 -0.01 -5.27
CA VAL A 184 -4.31 0.56 -5.09
C VAL A 184 -4.82 0.19 -3.70
N THR A 185 -5.00 1.20 -2.86
CA THR A 185 -5.58 1.08 -1.51
C THR A 185 -6.92 1.81 -1.48
N LEU A 186 -7.98 1.03 -1.30
CA LEU A 186 -9.39 1.44 -1.26
C LEU A 186 -10.10 0.80 -0.05
N ALA A 187 -9.36 0.45 1.00
CA ALA A 187 -9.92 -0.10 2.23
C ALA A 187 -10.97 0.83 2.86
N SER A 188 -11.98 0.28 3.55
CA SER A 188 -13.06 1.05 4.18
C SER A 188 -13.78 1.95 3.16
N ASN A 189 -14.42 1.33 2.17
CA ASN A 189 -15.25 1.98 1.15
C ASN A 189 -16.55 1.18 0.97
N LYS A 190 -17.28 1.37 -0.14
CA LYS A 190 -18.57 0.73 -0.43
C LYS A 190 -18.53 -0.14 -1.69
N ILE A 191 -17.34 -0.59 -2.09
CA ILE A 191 -17.11 -1.29 -3.35
C ILE A 191 -17.72 -2.70 -3.28
N SER A 192 -18.58 -3.04 -4.23
CA SER A 192 -19.25 -4.35 -4.33
C SER A 192 -18.80 -5.20 -5.52
N SER A 193 -18.13 -4.60 -6.53
CA SER A 193 -17.49 -5.33 -7.63
C SER A 193 -16.12 -4.76 -7.99
N LEU A 194 -15.25 -5.65 -8.50
CA LEU A 194 -13.93 -5.33 -9.04
C LEU A 194 -13.89 -5.42 -10.59
N ASP A 195 -15.02 -5.61 -11.27
CA ASP A 195 -15.07 -5.73 -12.74
C ASP A 195 -14.34 -4.60 -13.49
N PRO A 196 -14.44 -3.31 -13.10
CA PRO A 196 -13.72 -2.24 -13.78
C PRO A 196 -12.19 -2.38 -13.72
N VAL A 197 -11.65 -3.04 -12.67
CA VAL A 197 -10.21 -3.23 -12.49
C VAL A 197 -9.67 -4.55 -13.04
N ALA A 198 -10.53 -5.45 -13.56
CA ALA A 198 -10.13 -6.78 -14.06
C ALA A 198 -8.96 -6.76 -15.07
N GLU A 199 -8.90 -5.72 -15.89
CA GLU A 199 -7.89 -5.53 -16.93
C GLU A 199 -6.69 -4.66 -16.47
N LEU A 200 -6.42 -4.55 -15.17
CA LEU A 200 -5.26 -3.82 -14.59
C LEU A 200 -4.09 -4.76 -14.27
N THR A 201 -3.60 -5.48 -15.27
CA THR A 201 -2.58 -6.55 -15.13
C THR A 201 -1.19 -6.10 -14.64
N ALA A 202 -0.96 -4.79 -14.47
CA ALA A 202 0.25 -4.21 -13.87
C ALA A 202 0.21 -4.18 -12.32
N MET A 203 -0.94 -4.45 -11.71
CA MET A 203 -1.17 -4.37 -10.26
C MET A 203 -0.26 -5.32 -9.47
N GLN A 204 0.26 -4.84 -8.34
CA GLN A 204 1.20 -5.54 -7.44
C GLN A 204 0.73 -5.52 -5.98
N LEU A 205 0.08 -4.44 -5.56
CA LEU A 205 -0.65 -4.33 -4.31
C LEU A 205 -2.10 -3.94 -4.60
N LEU A 206 -3.05 -4.69 -4.04
CA LEU A 206 -4.45 -4.34 -3.95
C LEU A 206 -4.91 -4.49 -2.50
N ASP A 207 -5.48 -3.43 -1.94
CA ASP A 207 -6.17 -3.46 -0.66
C ASP A 207 -7.58 -2.93 -0.85
N VAL A 208 -8.56 -3.82 -0.66
CA VAL A 208 -10.00 -3.55 -0.72
C VAL A 208 -10.69 -4.13 0.52
N SER A 209 -9.99 -4.09 1.65
CA SER A 209 -10.49 -4.52 2.96
C SER A 209 -11.68 -3.66 3.42
N ALA A 210 -12.56 -4.14 4.29
CA ALA A 210 -13.75 -3.42 4.77
C ALA A 210 -14.60 -2.86 3.61
N ASN A 211 -15.08 -3.75 2.74
CA ASN A 211 -15.91 -3.44 1.56
C ASN A 211 -17.05 -4.48 1.44
N GLN A 212 -17.71 -4.55 0.28
CA GLN A 212 -18.93 -5.33 0.04
C GLN A 212 -18.71 -6.43 -1.02
N LEU A 213 -17.49 -6.96 -1.11
CA LEU A 213 -17.11 -7.93 -2.15
C LEU A 213 -17.62 -9.34 -1.83
N THR A 214 -18.21 -9.98 -2.85
CA THR A 214 -18.71 -11.37 -2.79
C THR A 214 -18.01 -12.31 -3.77
N SER A 215 -17.30 -11.78 -4.78
CA SER A 215 -16.46 -12.55 -5.71
C SER A 215 -15.10 -11.89 -5.94
N LEU A 216 -14.14 -12.70 -6.38
CA LEU A 216 -12.78 -12.32 -6.78
C LEU A 216 -12.48 -12.60 -8.26
N ASP A 217 -13.47 -13.00 -9.08
CA ASP A 217 -13.28 -13.37 -10.50
C ASP A 217 -12.49 -12.33 -11.34
N PRO A 218 -12.67 -11.00 -11.16
CA PRO A 218 -11.85 -9.98 -11.81
C PRO A 218 -10.34 -10.09 -11.56
N LEU A 219 -9.91 -10.67 -10.43
CA LEU A 219 -8.50 -10.77 -10.06
C LEU A 219 -7.73 -11.81 -10.88
N THR A 220 -8.41 -12.74 -11.54
CA THR A 220 -7.80 -13.89 -12.28
C THR A 220 -6.71 -13.49 -13.28
N LYS A 221 -6.75 -12.27 -13.84
CA LYS A 221 -5.77 -11.75 -14.81
C LYS A 221 -4.59 -11.02 -14.17
N MET A 222 -4.64 -10.70 -12.87
CA MET A 222 -3.64 -9.91 -12.15
C MET A 222 -2.39 -10.71 -11.80
N SER A 223 -1.78 -11.37 -12.78
CA SER A 223 -0.61 -12.25 -12.63
C SER A 223 0.68 -11.59 -12.10
N ASN A 224 0.66 -10.29 -11.77
CA ASN A 224 1.74 -9.55 -11.11
C ASN A 224 1.44 -9.18 -9.65
N LEU A 225 0.24 -9.50 -9.15
CA LEU A 225 -0.20 -9.24 -7.79
C LEU A 225 0.68 -9.99 -6.79
N ARG A 226 1.03 -9.30 -5.71
CA ARG A 226 1.96 -9.77 -4.67
C ARG A 226 1.33 -9.65 -3.29
N THR A 227 0.75 -8.48 -3.02
CA THR A 227 0.09 -8.16 -1.77
C THR A 227 -1.39 -7.98 -2.04
N LEU A 228 -2.23 -8.75 -1.35
CA LEU A 228 -3.68 -8.72 -1.54
C LEU A 228 -4.36 -8.70 -0.16
N TYR A 229 -5.06 -7.61 0.14
CA TYR A 229 -5.84 -7.48 1.38
C TYR A 229 -7.33 -7.38 1.03
N LEU A 230 -8.09 -8.31 1.60
CA LEU A 230 -9.50 -8.60 1.35
C LEU A 230 -10.30 -8.71 2.67
N ALA A 231 -9.72 -8.24 3.79
CA ALA A 231 -10.30 -8.41 5.11
C ALA A 231 -11.71 -7.78 5.21
N ASP A 232 -12.57 -8.27 6.08
CA ASP A 232 -13.92 -7.74 6.34
C ASP A 232 -14.75 -7.52 5.05
N ASN A 233 -14.93 -8.59 4.28
CA ASN A 233 -15.77 -8.65 3.08
C ASN A 233 -16.82 -9.78 3.20
N GLN A 234 -17.46 -10.21 2.12
CA GLN A 234 -18.45 -11.29 2.11
C GLN A 234 -18.03 -12.47 1.22
N LEU A 235 -16.73 -12.78 1.19
CA LEU A 235 -16.16 -13.82 0.34
C LEU A 235 -16.40 -15.22 0.92
N THR A 236 -16.84 -16.15 0.07
CA THR A 236 -17.09 -17.56 0.43
C THR A 236 -16.09 -18.54 -0.21
N SER A 237 -15.37 -18.11 -1.27
CA SER A 237 -14.29 -18.87 -1.90
C SER A 237 -13.12 -17.97 -2.30
N LEU A 238 -11.95 -18.60 -2.47
CA LEU A 238 -10.71 -18.01 -2.99
C LEU A 238 -10.29 -18.59 -4.35
N ASP A 239 -11.14 -19.38 -5.03
CA ASP A 239 -10.78 -20.07 -6.28
C ASP A 239 -10.14 -19.17 -7.35
N PRO A 240 -10.57 -17.92 -7.58
CA PRO A 240 -9.93 -16.98 -8.50
C PRO A 240 -8.44 -16.69 -8.20
N LEU A 241 -7.99 -16.89 -6.97
CA LEU A 241 -6.59 -16.67 -6.57
C LEU A 241 -5.66 -17.82 -6.96
N ALA A 242 -6.17 -19.00 -7.33
CA ALA A 242 -5.35 -20.20 -7.58
C ALA A 242 -4.29 -20.03 -8.69
N GLY A 243 -4.48 -19.08 -9.61
CA GLY A 243 -3.50 -18.74 -10.65
C GLY A 243 -2.49 -17.63 -10.27
N LEU A 244 -2.68 -16.95 -9.14
CA LEU A 244 -1.93 -15.74 -8.75
C LEU A 244 -0.69 -16.08 -7.93
N THR A 245 0.13 -17.00 -8.46
CA THR A 245 1.26 -17.66 -7.76
C THR A 245 2.39 -16.75 -7.27
N LYS A 246 2.36 -15.44 -7.56
CA LYS A 246 3.30 -14.43 -7.05
C LYS A 246 2.84 -13.76 -5.75
N ILE A 247 1.65 -14.09 -5.23
CA ILE A 247 1.19 -13.58 -3.93
C ILE A 247 2.12 -14.11 -2.83
N TRP A 248 2.65 -13.18 -2.03
CA TRP A 248 3.52 -13.44 -0.87
C TRP A 248 2.91 -12.92 0.45
N SER A 249 1.94 -12.00 0.37
CA SER A 249 1.17 -11.52 1.53
C SER A 249 -0.32 -11.51 1.19
N LEU A 250 -1.13 -12.24 1.96
CA LEU A 250 -2.57 -12.37 1.80
C LEU A 250 -3.28 -12.15 3.13
N ASP A 251 -4.25 -11.23 3.16
CA ASP A 251 -5.22 -11.09 4.25
C ASP A 251 -6.62 -11.33 3.70
N VAL A 252 -7.33 -12.28 4.31
CA VAL A 252 -8.73 -12.64 4.00
C VAL A 252 -9.56 -12.76 5.30
N ALA A 253 -9.14 -12.11 6.38
CA ALA A 253 -9.84 -12.21 7.66
C ALA A 253 -11.26 -11.61 7.62
N GLY A 254 -12.14 -11.97 8.55
CA GLY A 254 -13.50 -11.43 8.61
C GLY A 254 -14.34 -11.74 7.37
N ASN A 255 -14.24 -12.96 6.85
CA ASN A 255 -14.96 -13.42 5.66
C ASN A 255 -15.76 -14.71 5.98
N GLN A 256 -16.32 -15.34 4.94
CA GLN A 256 -17.19 -16.52 5.06
C GLN A 256 -16.53 -17.76 4.43
N LEU A 257 -15.19 -17.84 4.48
CA LEU A 257 -14.42 -18.93 3.90
C LEU A 257 -14.54 -20.19 4.75
N THR A 258 -14.83 -21.32 4.09
CA THR A 258 -14.86 -22.66 4.72
C THR A 258 -13.68 -23.55 4.31
N SER A 259 -12.92 -23.15 3.29
CA SER A 259 -11.82 -23.92 2.70
C SER A 259 -10.67 -23.03 2.24
N LEU A 260 -9.45 -23.56 2.33
CA LEU A 260 -8.20 -22.92 1.88
C LEU A 260 -7.60 -23.60 0.64
N ASN A 261 -8.32 -24.50 -0.04
CA ASN A 261 -7.82 -25.28 -1.17
C ASN A 261 -7.03 -24.45 -2.24
N PRO A 262 -7.48 -23.25 -2.65
CA PRO A 262 -6.76 -22.41 -3.62
C PRO A 262 -5.39 -21.93 -3.13
N ILE A 263 -5.24 -21.72 -1.82
CA ILE A 263 -3.98 -21.25 -1.21
C ILE A 263 -2.85 -22.26 -1.42
N SER A 264 -3.16 -23.56 -1.59
CA SER A 264 -2.15 -24.60 -1.92
C SER A 264 -1.38 -24.38 -3.23
N LYS A 265 -1.72 -23.35 -4.02
CA LYS A 265 -1.01 -22.93 -5.24
C LYS A 265 -0.12 -21.69 -5.04
N LEU A 266 -0.27 -20.98 -3.93
CA LEU A 266 0.45 -19.75 -3.61
C LEU A 266 1.81 -20.08 -2.97
N GLY A 267 2.68 -20.78 -3.71
CA GLY A 267 3.93 -21.33 -3.18
C GLY A 267 4.97 -20.31 -2.69
N TRP A 268 4.74 -19.00 -2.86
CA TRP A 268 5.56 -17.90 -2.34
C TRP A 268 4.95 -17.20 -1.12
N LEU A 269 3.84 -17.73 -0.56
CA LEU A 269 3.10 -17.08 0.52
C LEU A 269 3.90 -17.09 1.84
N THR A 270 4.44 -15.93 2.21
CA THR A 270 5.18 -15.71 3.47
C THR A 270 4.27 -15.26 4.60
N THR A 271 3.18 -14.56 4.30
CA THR A 271 2.24 -13.99 5.29
C THR A 271 0.81 -14.34 4.94
N LEU A 272 0.08 -14.94 5.88
CA LEU A 272 -1.33 -15.30 5.74
C LEU A 272 -2.14 -14.96 7.00
N GLU A 273 -3.08 -14.03 6.87
CA GLU A 273 -4.14 -13.79 7.87
C GLU A 273 -5.47 -14.37 7.35
N ILE A 274 -6.06 -15.29 8.13
CA ILE A 274 -7.33 -15.97 7.85
C ILE A 274 -8.33 -15.86 9.01
N SER A 275 -8.09 -14.94 9.95
CA SER A 275 -8.88 -14.77 11.18
C SER A 275 -10.38 -14.58 10.91
N ASP A 276 -11.24 -14.88 11.89
CA ASP A 276 -12.70 -14.65 11.81
C ASP A 276 -13.34 -15.22 10.53
N ASN A 277 -13.16 -16.52 10.31
CA ASN A 277 -13.69 -17.28 9.16
C ASN A 277 -14.26 -18.63 9.65
N GLN A 278 -14.72 -19.49 8.72
CA GLN A 278 -15.37 -20.77 9.01
C GLN A 278 -14.48 -21.98 8.64
N ILE A 279 -13.16 -21.80 8.69
CA ILE A 279 -12.18 -22.80 8.26
C ILE A 279 -12.02 -23.89 9.33
N THR A 280 -12.30 -25.13 8.94
CA THR A 280 -12.20 -26.31 9.83
C THR A 280 -10.90 -27.10 9.67
N SER A 281 -10.16 -26.91 8.58
CA SER A 281 -8.98 -27.71 8.23
C SER A 281 -7.85 -26.87 7.65
N LEU A 282 -6.64 -27.06 8.20
CA LEU A 282 -5.40 -26.42 7.75
C LEU A 282 -4.64 -27.26 6.71
N GLN A 283 -5.19 -28.40 6.26
CA GLN A 283 -4.53 -29.29 5.28
C GLN A 283 -3.97 -28.60 4.02
N PRO A 284 -4.64 -27.60 3.39
CA PRO A 284 -4.09 -26.90 2.23
C PRO A 284 -2.80 -26.10 2.49
N LEU A 285 -2.48 -25.78 3.75
CA LEU A 285 -1.26 -25.05 4.11
C LEU A 285 0.00 -25.92 4.04
N THR A 286 -0.13 -27.25 4.03
CA THR A 286 1.00 -28.19 3.96
C THR A 286 1.88 -28.03 2.72
N ALA A 287 1.36 -27.40 1.66
CA ALA A 287 2.09 -27.07 0.42
C ALA A 287 2.89 -25.75 0.49
N LEU A 288 2.82 -25.00 1.60
CA LEU A 288 3.49 -23.71 1.79
C LEU A 288 4.81 -23.92 2.54
N HIS A 289 5.94 -23.71 1.86
CA HIS A 289 7.27 -23.99 2.42
C HIS A 289 8.12 -22.72 2.70
N ASP A 290 7.54 -21.53 2.48
CA ASP A 290 8.14 -20.22 2.72
C ASP A 290 7.33 -19.38 3.74
N LEU A 291 6.39 -20.00 4.47
CA LEU A 291 5.46 -19.31 5.37
C LEU A 291 6.16 -18.82 6.66
N ASP A 292 6.37 -17.50 6.77
CA ASP A 292 6.99 -16.81 7.90
C ASP A 292 5.94 -16.44 9.00
N MET A 293 4.68 -16.20 8.62
CA MET A 293 3.62 -15.69 9.48
C MET A 293 2.22 -16.24 9.12
N LEU A 294 1.50 -16.76 10.11
CA LEU A 294 0.16 -17.32 9.99
C LEU A 294 -0.74 -16.85 11.16
N ILE A 295 -1.89 -16.25 10.87
CA ILE A 295 -2.80 -15.67 11.86
C ILE A 295 -4.20 -16.30 11.67
N VAL A 296 -4.68 -17.02 12.70
CA VAL A 296 -5.86 -17.92 12.61
C VAL A 296 -6.99 -17.82 13.67
N PRO A 297 -7.09 -16.81 14.56
CA PRO A 297 -8.21 -16.67 15.50
C PRO A 297 -9.60 -16.71 14.85
N GLY A 298 -10.63 -16.93 15.67
CA GLY A 298 -12.02 -16.90 15.22
C GLY A 298 -12.42 -18.01 14.23
N ASN A 299 -11.60 -19.06 14.06
CA ASN A 299 -11.88 -20.18 13.16
C ASN A 299 -12.16 -21.50 13.92
N PRO A 300 -13.14 -22.32 13.46
CA PRO A 300 -13.49 -23.61 14.05
C PRO A 300 -12.55 -24.76 13.60
N ILE A 301 -11.24 -24.55 13.72
CA ILE A 301 -10.20 -25.50 13.29
C ILE A 301 -10.31 -26.79 14.12
N ALA A 302 -10.33 -27.96 13.46
CA ALA A 302 -10.53 -29.24 14.13
C ALA A 302 -9.29 -29.77 14.88
N ASN A 303 -8.08 -29.50 14.37
CA ASN A 303 -6.79 -29.89 14.96
C ASN A 303 -5.63 -29.20 14.22
N LEU A 304 -4.43 -29.22 14.80
CA LEU A 304 -3.25 -28.55 14.24
C LEU A 304 -2.26 -29.52 13.55
N LYS A 305 -2.59 -30.82 13.49
CA LYS A 305 -1.78 -31.86 12.82
C LYS A 305 -1.20 -31.46 11.45
N PRO A 306 -1.92 -30.76 10.54
CA PRO A 306 -1.32 -30.31 9.27
C PRO A 306 -0.08 -29.42 9.46
N LEU A 307 -0.11 -28.54 10.47
CA LEU A 307 1.04 -27.70 10.83
C LEU A 307 2.16 -28.53 11.45
N VAL A 308 1.84 -29.51 12.31
CA VAL A 308 2.82 -30.41 12.92
C VAL A 308 3.52 -31.28 11.87
N GLU A 309 2.75 -31.79 10.90
CA GLU A 309 3.21 -32.63 9.78
C GLU A 309 4.16 -31.84 8.86
N MET A 310 3.76 -30.65 8.39
CA MET A 310 4.62 -29.83 7.52
C MET A 310 5.89 -29.32 8.24
N CYS A 311 5.80 -28.94 9.51
CA CYS A 311 6.96 -28.49 10.28
C CYS A 311 7.92 -29.64 10.62
N ARG A 312 7.42 -30.87 10.77
CA ARG A 312 8.27 -32.06 10.92
C ARG A 312 8.99 -32.40 9.62
N ALA A 313 8.28 -32.35 8.49
CA ALA A 313 8.88 -32.58 7.17
C ALA A 313 10.00 -31.57 6.86
N ASP A 314 9.85 -30.30 7.24
CA ASP A 314 10.92 -29.29 7.13
C ASP A 314 12.13 -29.62 8.03
N LEU A 315 11.88 -30.08 9.26
CA LEU A 315 12.92 -30.46 10.22
C LEU A 315 13.72 -31.71 9.79
N GLU A 316 13.08 -32.62 9.04
CA GLU A 316 13.70 -33.80 8.44
C GLU A 316 14.41 -33.50 7.10
N GLY A 317 14.05 -32.39 6.44
CA GLY A 317 14.63 -31.89 5.19
C GLY A 317 15.58 -30.70 5.37
N ASP A 318 15.42 -29.69 4.50
CA ASP A 318 16.31 -28.53 4.37
C ASP A 318 16.25 -27.52 5.55
N ARG A 319 15.28 -27.64 6.47
CA ARG A 319 15.07 -26.77 7.65
C ARG A 319 14.92 -25.28 7.32
N ARG A 320 14.02 -24.94 6.39
CA ARG A 320 13.92 -23.60 5.80
C ARG A 320 12.91 -22.69 6.47
N PHE A 321 11.85 -23.20 7.11
CA PHE A 321 10.76 -22.35 7.61
C PHE A 321 10.29 -22.65 9.04
N ALA A 322 10.30 -23.90 9.53
CA ALA A 322 9.66 -24.24 10.81
C ALA A 322 10.20 -23.45 12.04
N PRO A 323 11.52 -23.15 12.18
CA PRO A 323 12.06 -22.31 13.26
C PRO A 323 11.80 -20.80 13.12
N TYR A 324 11.25 -20.38 11.97
CA TYR A 324 10.97 -18.99 11.61
C TYR A 324 9.47 -18.68 11.60
N LEU A 325 8.63 -19.69 11.31
CA LEU A 325 7.17 -19.60 11.32
C LEU A 325 6.64 -19.06 12.66
N ASN A 326 5.86 -17.99 12.56
CA ASN A 326 5.10 -17.39 13.65
C ASN A 326 3.63 -17.74 13.46
N VAL A 327 3.02 -18.45 14.42
CA VAL A 327 1.59 -18.76 14.40
C VAL A 327 0.90 -18.03 15.54
N TYR A 328 -0.14 -17.27 15.19
CA TYR A 328 -0.90 -16.44 16.10
C TYR A 328 -2.29 -17.07 16.32
N PHE A 329 -2.67 -17.24 17.58
CA PHE A 329 -3.87 -17.93 18.04
C PHE A 329 -4.60 -17.09 19.11
N SER A 330 -5.91 -17.29 19.27
CA SER A 330 -6.65 -16.64 20.35
C SER A 330 -6.27 -17.23 21.72
N PRO A 331 -6.52 -16.50 22.83
CA PRO A 331 -6.38 -17.08 24.18
C PRO A 331 -7.19 -18.38 24.35
N THR A 332 -8.36 -18.47 23.71
CA THR A 332 -9.21 -19.66 23.73
C THR A 332 -8.64 -20.84 22.92
N GLN A 333 -8.00 -20.58 21.78
CA GLN A 333 -7.33 -21.58 20.96
C GLN A 333 -6.04 -22.11 21.63
N LEU A 334 -5.22 -21.22 22.22
CA LEU A 334 -3.99 -21.60 22.94
C LEU A 334 -4.26 -22.48 24.16
N ASN A 335 -5.44 -22.37 24.77
CA ASN A 335 -5.87 -23.17 25.92
C ASN A 335 -6.82 -24.33 25.54
N HIS A 336 -6.96 -24.66 24.25
CA HIS A 336 -7.83 -25.74 23.80
C HIS A 336 -7.24 -27.11 24.20
N ALA A 337 -7.97 -27.88 25.02
CA ALA A 337 -7.44 -29.10 25.65
C ALA A 337 -6.87 -30.11 24.63
N ASP A 338 -7.62 -30.40 23.56
CA ASP A 338 -7.24 -31.37 22.52
C ASP A 338 -6.03 -30.93 21.68
N TRP A 339 -5.62 -29.65 21.78
CA TRP A 339 -4.47 -29.12 21.04
C TRP A 339 -3.17 -29.17 21.84
N SER A 340 -3.20 -29.57 23.11
CA SER A 340 -2.04 -29.53 24.01
C SER A 340 -0.81 -30.27 23.45
N GLU A 341 -1.01 -31.48 22.89
CA GLU A 341 0.08 -32.25 22.26
C GLU A 341 0.57 -31.61 20.95
N ASP A 342 -0.32 -31.14 20.08
CA ASP A 342 0.05 -30.47 18.83
C ASP A 342 0.82 -29.16 19.10
N LEU A 343 0.37 -28.35 20.06
CA LEU A 343 1.01 -27.08 20.47
C LEU A 343 2.39 -27.32 21.08
N ALA A 344 2.55 -28.35 21.92
CA ALA A 344 3.85 -28.78 22.42
C ALA A 344 4.76 -29.28 21.28
N GLY A 345 4.20 -30.04 20.34
CA GLY A 345 4.86 -30.49 19.12
C GLY A 345 5.41 -29.32 18.30
N LEU A 346 4.57 -28.35 17.95
CA LEU A 346 4.96 -27.14 17.20
C LEU A 346 6.09 -26.37 17.91
N ARG A 347 6.00 -26.17 19.24
CA ARG A 347 7.08 -25.53 20.01
C ARG A 347 8.39 -26.35 19.97
N SER A 348 8.31 -27.68 20.02
CA SER A 348 9.49 -28.57 19.89
C SER A 348 10.16 -28.51 18.51
N LEU A 349 9.38 -28.22 17.46
CA LEU A 349 9.85 -28.03 16.08
C LEU A 349 10.41 -26.61 15.83
N GLY A 350 10.40 -25.73 16.84
CA GLY A 350 10.91 -24.36 16.78
C GLY A 350 9.87 -23.29 16.40
N VAL A 351 8.62 -23.68 16.18
CA VAL A 351 7.54 -22.77 15.75
C VAL A 351 7.17 -21.81 16.88
N ARG A 352 7.02 -20.53 16.54
CA ARG A 352 6.78 -19.45 17.51
C ARG A 352 5.29 -19.22 17.65
N LEU A 353 4.71 -19.67 18.77
CA LEU A 353 3.27 -19.56 19.02
C LEU A 353 2.99 -18.34 19.90
N HIS A 354 2.17 -17.43 19.38
CA HIS A 354 1.82 -16.13 19.96
C HIS A 354 0.32 -16.02 20.26
N GLU A 355 -0.03 -15.16 21.20
CA GLU A 355 -1.41 -14.76 21.49
C GLU A 355 -1.81 -13.56 20.62
N TYR A 356 -3.01 -13.58 20.03
CA TYR A 356 -3.57 -12.50 19.22
C TYR A 356 -5.09 -12.47 19.32
N GLU A 357 -5.65 -11.27 19.48
CA GLU A 357 -7.07 -11.00 19.33
C GLU A 357 -7.27 -9.94 18.24
N ARG A 358 -8.02 -10.30 17.19
CA ARG A 358 -8.35 -9.39 16.09
C ARG A 358 -9.33 -8.33 16.58
N LYS A 359 -8.94 -7.06 16.49
CA LYS A 359 -9.84 -5.94 16.81
C LYS A 359 -10.93 -5.84 15.76
N GLN A 360 -12.17 -6.16 16.16
CA GLN A 360 -13.33 -6.10 15.27
C GLN A 360 -13.51 -4.70 14.66
N PRO A 361 -13.87 -4.58 13.37
CA PRO A 361 -14.10 -3.28 12.74
C PRO A 361 -15.19 -2.49 13.47
N GLY A 362 -14.91 -1.20 13.74
CA GLY A 362 -15.79 -0.33 14.53
C GLY A 362 -15.58 -0.39 16.04
N ALA A 363 -14.74 -1.30 16.57
CA ALA A 363 -14.30 -1.24 17.96
C ALA A 363 -13.49 0.05 18.20
N LYS A 364 -14.05 0.99 18.97
CA LYS A 364 -13.36 2.23 19.33
C LYS A 364 -12.03 1.91 20.00
N SER A 365 -10.94 2.48 19.49
CA SER A 365 -9.70 2.57 20.24
C SER A 365 -9.97 3.34 21.54
N ASN A 366 -9.87 2.67 22.68
CA ASN A 366 -9.72 3.37 23.94
C ASN A 366 -8.43 4.22 23.87
N PRO A 367 -8.43 5.45 24.42
CA PRO A 367 -7.33 6.40 24.25
C PRO A 367 -6.04 5.98 24.96
#